data_AF-A0A7C7W7U0-F1
#
_entry.id   AF-A0A7C7W7U0-F1
#
_cell.length_a   1.000
_cell.length_b   1.000
_cell.length_c   1.000
_cell.angle_alpha   90.00
_cell.angle_beta   90.00
_cell.angle_gamma   90.00
#
_symmetry.space_group_name_H-M   'P 1'
#
loop_
_entity.id
_entity.type
_entity.pdbx_description
1 polymer ?
#
loop_
_entity_poly.entity_id
_entity_poly.type
_entity_poly.pdbx_seq_one_letter_code
_entity_poly.pdbx_strand_id
1 'polypeptide(L)'
;MDALEAVIDAWFARTLEENPVLVAVERDPDAGPMERRWFARVVGEEKDTSTIRLTLRQRMLHHETYVMPAPEENHAAFHQHLLKRNSSLVGVSFCVGEEDALLLVGALPASTVDDAGLDRLLGTVWTAVERCFRPALRIGFASRFGGTGGGN
;
A
#
# COMPACT_ATOMS: atom_id res chain seq x y z
N MET A 1 -2.52 24.25 -2.76
CA MET A 1 -2.99 22.93 -2.30
C MET A 1 -4.16 22.49 -3.17
N ASP A 2 -5.11 23.38 -3.41
CA ASP A 2 -6.32 23.12 -4.20
C ASP A 2 -6.05 22.73 -5.66
N ALA A 3 -5.01 23.30 -6.29
CA ALA A 3 -4.61 22.89 -7.64
C ALA A 3 -4.10 21.43 -7.69
N LEU A 4 -3.29 21.00 -6.73
CA LEU A 4 -2.80 19.61 -6.65
C LEU A 4 -3.92 18.66 -6.27
N GLU A 5 -4.82 19.10 -5.41
CA GLU A 5 -6.04 18.37 -5.07
C GLU A 5 -6.87 18.07 -6.32
N ALA A 6 -7.13 19.08 -7.16
CA ALA A 6 -7.86 18.91 -8.42
C ALA A 6 -7.15 17.96 -9.40
N VAL A 7 -5.81 17.99 -9.44
CA VAL A 7 -5.01 17.05 -10.25
C VAL A 7 -5.22 15.61 -9.76
N ILE A 8 -5.11 15.38 -8.45
CA ILE A 8 -5.27 14.04 -7.86
C ILE A 8 -6.70 13.53 -8.08
N ASP A 9 -7.71 14.37 -7.90
CA ASP A 9 -9.11 13.99 -8.16
C ASP A 9 -9.36 13.64 -9.62
N ALA A 10 -8.90 14.47 -10.55
CA ALA A 10 -9.07 14.24 -11.97
C ALA A 10 -8.33 12.97 -12.44
N TRP A 11 -7.18 12.69 -11.84
CA TRP A 11 -6.46 11.44 -12.08
C TRP A 11 -7.21 10.23 -11.52
N PHE A 12 -7.72 10.29 -10.29
CA PHE A 12 -8.50 9.19 -9.71
C PHE A 12 -9.78 8.91 -10.49
N ALA A 13 -10.50 9.96 -10.92
CA ALA A 13 -11.71 9.82 -11.72
C ALA A 13 -11.44 9.06 -13.03
N ARG A 14 -10.41 9.46 -13.78
CA ARG A 14 -10.00 8.75 -15.01
C ARG A 14 -9.55 7.32 -14.73
N THR A 15 -8.70 7.14 -13.71
CA THR A 15 -8.15 5.82 -13.38
C THR A 15 -9.23 4.83 -12.95
N LEU A 16 -10.28 5.28 -12.27
CA LEU A 16 -11.44 4.45 -11.92
C LEU A 16 -12.20 3.94 -13.16
N GLU A 17 -12.24 4.72 -14.24
CA GLU A 17 -12.89 4.33 -15.49
C GLU A 17 -11.99 3.43 -16.35
N GLU A 18 -10.68 3.66 -16.32
CA GLU A 18 -9.72 3.05 -17.25
C GLU A 18 -8.99 1.82 -16.68
N ASN A 19 -8.80 1.75 -15.36
CA ASN A 19 -7.97 0.73 -14.71
C ASN A 19 -8.78 -0.17 -13.77
N PRO A 20 -9.00 -1.45 -14.13
CA PRO A 20 -9.82 -2.37 -13.32
C PRO A 20 -9.20 -2.72 -11.96
N VAL A 21 -7.92 -2.42 -11.75
CA VAL A 21 -7.26 -2.61 -10.44
C VAL A 21 -7.80 -1.64 -9.40
N LEU A 22 -8.14 -0.41 -9.79
CA LEU A 22 -8.68 0.60 -8.90
C LEU A 22 -10.20 0.51 -8.89
N VAL A 23 -10.79 0.10 -7.77
CA VAL A 23 -12.23 -0.23 -7.70
C VAL A 23 -13.06 0.80 -6.95
N ALA A 24 -12.44 1.59 -6.07
CA ALA A 24 -13.12 2.68 -5.37
C ALA A 24 -12.11 3.73 -4.91
N VAL A 25 -12.55 4.99 -4.86
CA VAL A 25 -11.80 6.08 -4.24
C VAL A 25 -12.76 6.88 -3.37
N GLU A 26 -12.40 7.08 -2.11
CA GLU A 26 -13.18 7.81 -1.13
C GLU A 26 -12.37 8.99 -0.59
N ARG A 27 -13.03 10.13 -0.38
CA ARG A 27 -12.43 11.27 0.32
C ARG A 27 -12.67 11.13 1.81
N ASP A 28 -11.65 11.46 2.61
CA ASP A 28 -11.82 11.58 4.06
C ASP A 28 -12.40 12.97 4.41
N PRO A 29 -13.65 13.07 4.88
CA PRO A 29 -14.22 14.35 5.31
C PRO A 29 -13.59 14.87 6.61
N ASP A 30 -12.95 14.00 7.40
CA ASP A 30 -12.34 14.33 8.69
C ASP A 30 -10.85 14.67 8.54
N ALA A 31 -10.36 14.84 7.31
CA ALA A 31 -9.02 15.36 7.07
C ALA A 31 -8.85 16.75 7.70
N GLY A 32 -7.71 16.99 8.35
CA GLY A 32 -7.42 18.29 8.97
C GLY A 32 -7.47 19.43 7.95
N PRO A 33 -7.67 20.68 8.40
CA PRO A 33 -7.89 21.82 7.49
C PRO A 33 -6.74 22.07 6.49
N MET A 34 -5.52 21.65 6.84
CA MET A 34 -4.30 21.77 6.01
C MET A 34 -3.86 20.45 5.35
N GLU A 35 -4.73 19.44 5.36
CA GLU A 35 -4.49 18.15 4.74
C GLU A 35 -5.63 17.82 3.76
N ARG A 36 -5.32 16.98 2.78
CA ARG A 36 -6.32 16.30 1.95
C ARG A 36 -6.00 14.83 1.99
N ARG A 37 -7.04 13.99 2.17
CA ARG A 37 -6.85 12.55 2.28
C ARG A 37 -7.80 11.79 1.38
N TRP A 38 -7.26 10.78 0.73
CA TRP A 38 -7.96 9.84 -0.14
C TRP A 38 -7.72 8.42 0.35
N PHE A 39 -8.74 7.59 0.21
CA PHE A 39 -8.65 6.15 0.37
C PHE A 39 -8.94 5.52 -0.99
N ALA A 40 -7.89 4.98 -1.62
CA ALA A 40 -7.99 4.30 -2.90
C ALA A 40 -7.99 2.78 -2.65
N ARG A 41 -9.09 2.13 -3.00
CA ARG A 41 -9.23 0.68 -2.89
C ARG A 41 -8.79 0.01 -4.18
N VAL A 42 -7.85 -0.90 -4.05
CA VAL A 42 -7.30 -1.68 -5.16
C VAL A 42 -7.54 -3.17 -4.94
N VAL A 43 -7.75 -3.91 -6.02
CA VAL A 43 -7.84 -5.37 -6.02
C VAL A 43 -6.53 -5.99 -6.50
N GLY A 44 -6.14 -7.11 -5.91
CA GLY A 44 -4.94 -7.87 -6.25
C GLY A 44 -5.27 -9.32 -6.59
N GLU A 45 -4.28 -10.04 -7.11
CA GLU A 45 -4.35 -11.48 -7.36
C GLU A 45 -3.99 -12.27 -6.09
N GLU A 46 -3.01 -11.77 -5.34
CA GLU A 46 -2.49 -12.40 -4.13
C GLU A 46 -3.26 -11.93 -2.89
N LYS A 47 -3.53 -10.63 -2.82
CA LYS A 47 -4.34 -10.00 -1.77
C LYS A 47 -5.64 -9.48 -2.37
N ASP A 48 -6.78 -10.04 -1.94
CA ASP A 48 -8.11 -9.74 -2.51
C ASP A 48 -8.39 -8.23 -2.61
N THR A 49 -8.03 -7.47 -1.57
CA THR A 49 -8.22 -6.02 -1.56
C THR A 49 -7.20 -5.34 -0.67
N SER A 50 -6.68 -4.21 -1.14
CA SER A 50 -5.80 -3.31 -0.38
C SER A 50 -6.32 -1.88 -0.44
N THR A 51 -6.15 -1.13 0.64
CA THR A 51 -6.50 0.30 0.68
C THR A 51 -5.23 1.12 0.77
N ILE A 52 -5.03 1.98 -0.23
CA ILE A 52 -3.96 2.96 -0.27
C ILE A 52 -4.52 4.27 0.31
N ARG A 53 -3.99 4.67 1.46
CA ARG A 53 -4.29 5.95 2.09
C ARG A 53 -3.30 6.99 1.57
N LEU A 54 -3.76 7.96 0.80
CA LEU A 54 -2.95 9.09 0.37
C LEU A 54 -3.27 10.31 1.24
N THR A 55 -2.25 10.96 1.78
CA THR A 55 -2.39 12.18 2.57
C THR A 55 -1.51 13.28 1.97
N LEU A 56 -2.14 14.24 1.30
CA LEU A 56 -1.50 15.44 0.80
C LEU A 56 -1.38 16.46 1.93
N ARG A 57 -0.15 16.86 2.21
CA ARG A 57 0.20 17.97 3.11
C ARG A 57 0.76 19.14 2.29
N GLN A 58 1.20 20.19 2.95
CA GLN A 58 1.73 21.39 2.30
C GLN A 58 2.90 21.12 1.32
N ARG A 59 3.76 20.14 1.60
CA ARG A 59 4.99 19.87 0.80
C ARG A 59 5.16 18.44 0.34
N MET A 60 4.41 17.50 0.91
CA MET A 60 4.59 16.07 0.67
C MET A 60 3.23 15.42 0.46
N LEU A 61 3.17 14.51 -0.50
CA LEU A 61 2.11 13.52 -0.62
C LEU A 61 2.61 12.25 0.05
N HIS A 62 2.05 11.92 1.21
CA HIS A 62 2.32 10.65 1.88
C HIS A 62 1.37 9.59 1.35
N HIS A 63 1.83 8.36 1.27
CA HIS A 63 0.96 7.23 1.03
C HIS A 63 1.32 6.08 1.96
N GLU A 64 0.30 5.36 2.38
CA GLU A 64 0.42 4.21 3.26
C GLU A 64 -0.58 3.14 2.84
N THR A 65 -0.19 1.88 2.93
CA THR A 65 -1.05 0.74 2.64
C THR A 65 -0.86 -0.32 3.71
N TYR A 66 -1.96 -0.76 4.31
CA TYR A 66 -1.96 -1.92 5.19
C TYR A 66 -1.80 -3.20 4.38
N VAL A 67 -0.75 -3.97 4.64
CA VAL A 67 -0.47 -5.21 3.93
C VAL A 67 -1.11 -6.39 4.66
N MET A 68 -0.74 -6.58 5.92
CA MET A 68 -1.18 -7.72 6.74
C MET A 68 -0.90 -7.49 8.24
N PRO A 69 -1.55 -8.23 9.15
CA PRO A 69 -1.28 -8.10 10.59
C PRO A 69 0.12 -8.60 10.95
N ALA A 70 0.52 -8.38 12.20
CA ALA A 70 1.78 -8.90 12.73
C ALA A 70 1.92 -10.41 12.49
N PRO A 71 3.12 -10.89 12.16
CA PRO A 71 3.36 -12.32 12.02
C PRO A 71 3.08 -13.02 13.37
N GLU A 72 2.46 -14.20 13.31
CA GLU A 72 2.25 -15.06 14.48
C GLU A 72 3.48 -15.95 14.75
N GLU A 73 4.29 -16.18 13.72
CA GLU A 73 5.43 -17.11 13.73
C GLU A 73 6.64 -16.52 12.99
N ASN A 74 7.83 -17.05 13.28
CA ASN A 74 9.07 -16.73 12.54
C ASN A 74 9.39 -15.23 12.39
N HIS A 75 9.08 -14.41 13.41
CA HIS A 75 9.26 -12.95 13.39
C HIS A 75 10.61 -12.48 12.84
N ALA A 76 11.72 -13.11 13.26
CA ALA A 76 13.05 -12.74 12.78
C ALA A 76 13.23 -12.97 11.27
N ALA A 77 12.76 -14.11 10.76
CA ALA A 77 12.82 -14.42 9.33
C ALA A 77 11.86 -13.51 8.53
N PHE A 78 10.69 -13.21 9.09
CA PHE A 78 9.71 -12.29 8.51
C PHE A 78 10.30 -10.89 8.34
N HIS A 79 10.83 -10.27 9.41
CA HIS A 79 11.44 -8.95 9.34
C HIS A 79 12.69 -8.93 8.44
N GLN A 80 13.52 -9.96 8.49
CA GLN A 80 14.69 -10.06 7.59
C GLN A 80 14.26 -10.12 6.11
N HIS A 81 13.18 -10.83 5.79
CA HIS A 81 12.64 -10.88 4.43
C HIS A 81 12.22 -9.49 3.95
N LEU A 82 11.51 -8.73 4.79
CA LEU A 82 11.04 -7.38 4.49
C LEU A 82 12.21 -6.39 4.31
N LEU A 83 13.19 -6.42 5.21
CA LEU A 83 14.38 -5.56 5.12
C LEU A 83 15.16 -5.81 3.82
N LYS A 84 15.31 -7.07 3.40
CA LYS A 84 15.94 -7.40 2.11
C LYS A 84 15.16 -6.81 0.94
N ARG A 85 13.82 -6.85 0.96
CA ARG A 85 12.99 -6.28 -0.09
C ARG A 85 13.10 -4.77 -0.19
N ASN A 86 13.23 -4.06 0.94
CA ASN A 86 13.36 -2.60 0.93
C ASN A 86 14.52 -2.10 0.06
N SER A 87 15.61 -2.87 -0.07
CA SER A 87 16.73 -2.50 -0.95
C SER A 87 16.38 -2.40 -2.45
N SER A 88 15.30 -3.06 -2.87
CA SER A 88 14.84 -3.10 -4.27
C SER A 88 13.67 -2.16 -4.56
N LEU A 89 13.11 -1.53 -3.52
CA LEU A 89 11.96 -0.64 -3.63
C LEU A 89 12.43 0.81 -3.78
N VAL A 90 11.76 1.58 -4.63
CA VAL A 90 12.05 3.00 -4.87
C VAL A 90 10.82 3.81 -4.49
N GLY A 91 11.02 4.80 -3.61
CA GLY A 91 9.94 5.70 -3.16
C GLY A 91 8.95 5.08 -2.17
N VAL A 92 9.09 3.79 -1.87
CA VAL A 92 8.26 3.05 -0.91
C VAL A 92 9.13 2.14 -0.03
N SER A 93 8.66 1.79 1.16
CA SER A 93 9.35 0.92 2.09
C SER A 93 8.37 0.17 2.98
N PHE A 94 8.67 -1.10 3.28
CA PHE A 94 7.97 -1.85 4.30
C PHE A 94 8.38 -1.36 5.69
N CYS A 95 7.39 -1.09 6.52
CA CYS A 95 7.54 -0.62 7.89
C CYS A 95 6.60 -1.39 8.83
N VAL A 96 6.97 -1.40 10.11
CA VAL A 96 6.15 -1.95 11.19
C VAL A 96 5.28 -0.81 11.73
N GLY A 97 3.97 -1.00 11.69
CA GLY A 97 2.96 -0.06 12.17
C GLY A 97 2.50 -0.36 13.59
N GLU A 98 1.33 0.19 13.94
CA GLU A 98 0.64 -0.15 15.19
C GLU A 98 0.29 -1.65 15.23
N GLU A 99 0.31 -2.22 16.44
CA GLU A 99 0.09 -3.66 16.67
C GLU A 99 1.03 -4.56 15.85
N ASP A 100 2.25 -4.07 15.57
CA ASP A 100 3.26 -4.73 14.73
C ASP A 100 2.77 -5.09 13.31
N ALA A 101 1.73 -4.41 12.82
CA ALA A 101 1.20 -4.63 11.49
C ALA A 101 2.22 -4.28 10.40
N LEU A 102 2.21 -5.05 9.31
CA LEU A 102 3.02 -4.74 8.15
C LEU A 102 2.36 -3.64 7.31
N LEU A 103 3.04 -2.50 7.22
CA LEU A 103 2.65 -1.38 6.37
C LEU A 103 3.63 -1.23 5.21
N LEU A 104 3.12 -0.75 4.08
CA LEU A 104 3.92 -0.21 2.99
C LEU A 104 3.72 1.30 2.96
N VAL A 105 4.79 2.05 3.23
CA VAL A 105 4.76 3.52 3.35
C VAL A 105 5.68 4.17 2.33
N GLY A 106 5.33 5.38 1.93
CA GLY A 106 6.20 6.21 1.11
C GLY A 106 5.74 7.66 1.09
N ALA A 107 6.56 8.51 0.49
CA ALA A 107 6.26 9.91 0.34
C ALA A 107 6.96 10.48 -0.89
N LEU A 108 6.31 11.44 -1.55
CA LEU A 108 6.87 12.20 -2.66
C LEU A 108 6.63 13.69 -2.47
N PRO A 109 7.53 14.57 -2.95
CA PRO A 109 7.29 16.00 -2.92
C PRO A 109 5.99 16.35 -3.65
N ALA A 110 5.15 17.17 -3.01
CA ALA A 110 3.90 17.62 -3.59
C ALA A 110 4.11 18.35 -4.94
N SER A 111 5.26 18.99 -5.12
CA SER A 111 5.66 19.66 -6.36
C SER A 111 5.95 18.71 -7.54
N THR A 112 6.15 17.42 -7.28
CA THR A 112 6.40 16.41 -8.32
C THR A 112 5.18 15.52 -8.58
N VAL A 113 4.02 15.88 -8.02
CA VAL A 113 2.78 15.14 -8.23
C VAL A 113 2.20 15.53 -9.59
N ASP A 114 2.18 14.56 -10.49
CA ASP A 114 1.55 14.60 -11.79
C ASP A 114 0.93 13.22 -12.09
N ASP A 115 0.17 13.11 -13.18
CA ASP A 115 -0.49 11.86 -13.60
C ASP A 115 0.50 10.69 -13.64
N ALA A 116 1.65 10.88 -14.29
CA ALA A 116 2.66 9.83 -14.42
C ALA A 116 3.28 9.42 -13.08
N GLY A 117 3.40 10.36 -12.14
CA GLY A 117 3.85 10.11 -10.77
C GLY A 117 2.83 9.31 -9.97
N LEU A 118 1.54 9.62 -10.11
CA LEU A 118 0.45 8.89 -9.48
C LEU A 118 0.31 7.48 -10.05
N ASP A 119 0.42 7.31 -11.37
CA ASP A 119 0.46 5.99 -12.03
C ASP A 119 1.61 5.14 -11.52
N ARG A 120 2.81 5.72 -11.45
CA ARG A 120 4.00 5.04 -10.90
C ARG A 120 3.81 4.67 -9.44
N LEU A 121 3.21 5.54 -8.62
CA LEU A 121 2.92 5.25 -7.22
C LEU A 121 1.96 4.06 -7.12
N LEU A 122 0.83 4.10 -7.81
CA LEU A 122 -0.18 3.05 -7.80
C LEU A 122 0.43 1.70 -8.21
N GLY A 123 1.15 1.67 -9.35
CA GLY A 123 1.79 0.47 -9.85
C GLY A 123 2.88 -0.08 -8.91
N THR A 124 3.66 0.80 -8.28
CA THR A 124 4.70 0.41 -7.32
C THR A 124 4.09 -0.20 -6.07
N VAL A 125 3.07 0.45 -5.50
CA VAL A 125 2.38 -0.03 -4.29
C VAL A 125 1.72 -1.38 -4.57
N TRP A 126 0.95 -1.48 -5.66
CA TRP A 126 0.28 -2.73 -6.05
C TRP A 126 1.29 -3.86 -6.24
N THR A 127 2.35 -3.64 -7.03
CA THR A 127 3.38 -4.65 -7.29
C THR A 127 4.13 -5.07 -6.02
N ALA A 128 4.43 -4.12 -5.12
CA ALA A 128 5.13 -4.41 -3.88
C ALA A 128 4.28 -5.27 -2.94
N VAL A 129 2.98 -4.96 -2.81
CA VAL A 129 2.02 -5.76 -2.04
C VAL A 129 1.93 -7.16 -2.62
N GLU A 130 1.63 -7.30 -3.91
CA GLU A 130 1.42 -8.59 -4.57
C GLU A 130 2.65 -9.50 -4.43
N ARG A 131 3.84 -8.98 -4.75
CA ARG A 131 5.06 -9.79 -4.66
C ARG A 131 5.43 -10.17 -3.24
N CYS A 132 5.03 -9.37 -2.23
CA CYS A 132 5.40 -9.61 -0.84
C CYS A 132 4.38 -10.47 -0.09
N PHE A 133 3.10 -10.40 -0.44
CA PHE A 133 2.01 -10.93 0.37
C PHE A 133 2.13 -12.45 0.62
N ARG A 134 2.15 -13.29 -0.42
CA ARG A 134 2.26 -14.75 -0.23
C ARG A 134 3.56 -15.20 0.46
N PRO A 135 4.75 -14.71 0.07
CA PRO A 135 5.98 -15.06 0.79
C PRO A 135 5.96 -14.66 2.27
N ALA A 136 5.47 -13.45 2.57
CA ALA A 136 5.35 -12.96 3.94
C ALA A 136 4.34 -13.80 4.75
N LEU A 137 3.20 -14.16 4.16
CA LEU A 137 2.22 -15.07 4.76
C LEU A 137 2.81 -16.43 5.10
N ARG A 138 3.55 -17.05 4.18
CA ARG A 138 4.17 -18.37 4.40
C ARG A 138 5.19 -18.37 5.53
N ILE A 139 5.88 -17.25 5.74
CA ILE A 139 6.85 -17.10 6.83
C ILE A 139 6.13 -16.81 8.15
N GLY A 140 5.26 -15.78 8.15
CA GLY A 140 4.64 -15.23 9.35
C GLY A 140 3.46 -16.03 9.91
N PHE A 141 2.88 -16.93 9.11
CA PHE A 141 1.68 -17.71 9.45
C PHE A 141 1.79 -19.15 8.96
N ALA A 142 3.00 -19.73 9.08
CA ALA A 142 3.33 -21.04 8.55
C ALA A 142 2.33 -22.13 8.96
N SER A 143 1.85 -22.08 10.20
CA SER A 143 0.86 -23.02 10.75
C SER A 143 -0.48 -22.98 10.00
N ARG A 144 -0.87 -21.85 9.38
CA ARG A 144 -2.08 -21.75 8.54
C ARG A 144 -1.97 -22.52 7.21
N PHE A 145 -0.75 -22.87 6.80
CA PHE A 145 -0.47 -23.64 5.59
C PHE A 145 -0.13 -25.11 5.87
N GLY A 146 -0.06 -25.52 7.15
CA GLY A 146 0.32 -26.87 7.58
C GLY A 146 -0.80 -27.92 7.60
N GLY A 147 -2.00 -27.58 7.15
CA GLY A 147 -3.19 -28.44 7.22
C GLY A 147 -3.53 -29.19 5.93
N THR A 148 -2.59 -29.87 5.27
CA THR A 148 -2.93 -30.93 4.29
C THR A 148 -1.73 -31.83 4.02
N GLY A 149 -1.62 -32.93 4.79
CA GLY A 149 -0.74 -34.05 4.44
C GLY A 149 -0.15 -34.78 5.64
N GLY A 150 -0.80 -35.87 6.07
CA GLY A 150 -0.16 -36.88 6.92
C GLY A 150 -1.11 -37.57 7.89
N GLY A 151 -1.98 -38.44 7.38
CA GLY A 151 -2.87 -39.25 8.21
C GLY A 151 -3.64 -40.30 7.42
N ASN A 152 -2.93 -41.19 6.73
CA ASN A 152 -3.39 -42.54 6.40
C ASN A 152 -2.19 -43.47 6.27
#